data_AF-A0AAN0XZ89-F1
#
_entry.id   AF-A0AAN0XZ89-F1
#
_cell.length_a   1.000
_cell.length_b   1.000
_cell.length_c   1.000
_cell.angle_alpha   90.00
_cell.angle_beta   90.00
_cell.angle_gamma   90.00
#
_symmetry.space_group_name_H-M   'P 1'
#
loop_
_entity.id
_entity.type
_entity.pdbx_description
1 polymer ?
#
loop_
_entity_poly.entity_id
_entity_poly.type
_entity_poly.pdbx_seq_one_letter_code
_entity_poly.pdbx_strand_id
1 'polypeptide(L)'
;MTERSTKDINLIWNWTHKDFKGSCSKTKSIMWPAPHHCLGPISELPEKEFQDALKYALHKEACKDRDEKLIPILKRFNLWEPGFSGTEQWRECLHDVLTFTSFTKPESFLLELKAAIEHANVPFPK
;
A
#
# COMPACT_ATOMS: atom_id res chain seq x y z
N MET A 1 -13.49 10.84 22.63
CA MET A 1 -12.18 10.89 21.95
C MET A 1 -11.69 9.47 21.84
N THR A 2 -11.56 8.95 20.63
CA THR A 2 -10.97 7.62 20.40
C THR A 2 -9.50 7.71 20.80
N GLU A 3 -9.08 6.88 21.75
CA GLU A 3 -7.71 6.90 22.26
C GLU A 3 -6.75 6.48 21.12
N ARG A 4 -5.89 7.40 20.68
CA ARG A 4 -4.95 7.16 19.57
C ARG A 4 -3.80 6.33 20.07
N SER A 5 -3.71 5.09 19.62
CA SER A 5 -2.68 4.18 20.10
C SER A 5 -1.29 4.57 19.55
N THR A 6 -0.25 4.31 20.34
CA THR A 6 1.14 4.45 19.88
C THR A 6 1.42 3.58 18.64
N LYS A 7 0.72 2.45 18.51
CA LYS A 7 0.83 1.56 17.34
C LYS A 7 0.36 2.27 16.07
N ASP A 8 -0.79 2.92 16.11
CA ASP A 8 -1.36 3.62 14.94
C ASP A 8 -0.53 4.84 14.56
N ILE A 9 -0.07 5.61 15.55
CA ILE A 9 0.85 6.73 15.35
C ILE A 9 2.13 6.26 14.65
N ASN A 10 2.70 5.14 15.12
CA ASN A 10 3.90 4.57 14.53
C ASN A 10 3.65 4.09 13.09
N LEU A 11 2.49 3.48 12.84
CA LEU A 11 2.13 2.96 11.53
C LEU A 11 2.00 4.10 10.50
N ILE A 12 1.22 5.14 10.83
CA ILE A 12 1.07 6.35 10.01
C ILE A 12 2.45 6.95 9.70
N TRP A 13 3.27 7.11 10.74
CA TRP A 13 4.59 7.69 10.62
C TRP A 13 5.53 6.89 9.71
N ASN A 14 5.49 5.56 9.80
CA ASN A 14 6.35 4.69 9.00
C ASN A 14 6.04 4.82 7.50
N TRP A 15 4.75 4.88 7.15
CA TRP A 15 4.28 4.95 5.77
C TRP A 15 4.16 6.37 5.19
N THR A 16 4.32 7.39 6.02
CA THR A 16 4.46 8.76 5.51
C THR A 16 5.82 8.92 4.83
N HIS A 17 5.86 9.60 3.68
CA HIS A 17 7.11 9.89 2.97
C HIS A 17 8.08 10.71 3.86
N LYS A 18 9.38 10.49 3.70
CA LYS A 18 10.44 11.14 4.50
C LYS A 18 10.37 12.68 4.47
N ASP A 19 9.94 13.25 3.34
CA ASP A 19 9.88 14.71 3.16
C ASP A 19 8.63 15.34 3.80
N PHE A 20 7.62 14.54 4.12
CA PHE A 20 6.34 15.01 4.70
C PHE A 20 6.23 14.71 6.19
N LYS A 21 7.35 14.48 6.84
CA LYS A 21 7.35 13.87 8.17
C LYS A 21 8.54 14.39 8.98
N GLY A 22 8.30 14.89 10.20
CA GLY A 22 9.32 15.24 11.19
C GLY A 22 9.17 14.53 12.55
N SER A 23 10.28 14.37 13.30
CA SER A 23 10.25 13.91 14.69
C SER A 23 11.06 14.82 15.59
N CYS A 24 10.47 15.30 16.69
CA CYS A 24 11.15 16.12 17.71
C CYS A 24 10.73 15.64 19.10
N SER A 25 11.68 15.46 20.03
CA SER A 25 11.41 15.05 21.42
C SER A 25 10.46 13.86 21.56
N LYS A 26 10.61 12.84 20.69
CA LYS A 26 9.75 11.63 20.57
C LYS A 26 8.34 11.86 20.02
N THR A 27 7.95 13.09 19.74
CA THR A 27 6.71 13.41 19.03
C THR A 27 6.90 13.19 17.53
N LYS A 28 6.00 12.43 16.92
CA LYS A 28 5.97 12.17 15.47
C LYS A 28 4.94 13.08 14.83
N SER A 29 5.35 13.79 13.78
CA SER A 29 4.55 14.85 13.16
C SER A 29 4.53 14.71 11.65
N ILE A 30 3.36 14.68 11.03
CA ILE A 30 3.23 14.58 9.57
C ILE A 30 2.72 15.89 9.00
N MET A 31 2.95 16.10 7.71
CA MET A 31 2.28 17.14 6.95
C MET A 31 0.90 16.66 6.52
N TRP A 32 -0.14 17.47 6.69
CA TRP A 32 -1.49 17.16 6.18
C TRP A 32 -2.09 18.34 5.41
N PRO A 33 -3.05 18.08 4.50
CA PRO A 33 -3.78 19.12 3.81
C PRO A 33 -4.73 19.82 4.78
N ALA A 34 -4.34 21.01 5.24
CA ALA A 34 -5.21 22.02 5.82
C ALA A 34 -5.28 23.21 4.83
N PRO A 35 -6.10 24.26 5.05
CA PRO A 35 -6.17 25.43 4.18
C PRO A 35 -4.79 26.01 3.81
N HIS A 36 -3.79 25.79 4.69
CA HIS A 36 -2.37 25.79 4.38
C HIS A 36 -1.77 24.43 4.79
N HIS A 37 -0.78 23.91 4.08
CA HIS A 37 -0.09 22.69 4.51
C HIS A 37 0.57 22.92 5.87
N CYS A 38 0.14 22.15 6.87
CA CYS A 38 0.66 22.24 8.24
C CYS A 38 1.43 20.97 8.57
N LEU A 39 2.58 21.14 9.23
CA LEU A 39 3.31 20.07 9.90
C LEU A 39 2.93 20.09 11.38
N GLY A 40 2.61 18.93 11.95
CA GLY A 40 2.18 18.86 13.35
C GLY A 40 1.95 17.43 13.83
N PRO A 41 1.75 17.24 15.14
CA PRO A 41 1.78 15.93 15.77
C PRO A 41 0.65 15.01 15.27
N ILE A 42 0.98 13.75 14.97
CA ILE A 42 -0.03 12.75 14.55
C ILE A 42 -1.09 12.57 15.64
N SER A 43 -0.68 12.60 16.91
CA SER A 43 -1.57 12.52 18.07
C SER A 43 -2.60 13.65 18.15
N GLU A 44 -2.34 14.79 17.49
CA GLU A 44 -3.15 16.01 17.56
C GLU A 44 -3.84 16.36 16.23
N LEU A 45 -3.69 15.52 15.19
CA LEU A 45 -4.42 15.71 13.93
C LEU A 45 -5.93 15.83 14.18
N PRO A 46 -6.68 16.60 13.38
CA PRO A 46 -8.13 16.48 13.43
C PRO A 46 -8.56 15.06 13.02
N GLU A 47 -9.72 14.62 13.52
CA GLU A 47 -10.08 13.19 13.53
C GLU A 47 -10.16 12.61 12.13
N LYS A 48 -10.70 13.36 11.17
CA LYS A 48 -10.80 12.93 9.78
C LYS A 48 -9.42 12.66 9.18
N GLU A 49 -8.48 13.59 9.38
CA GLU A 49 -7.12 13.53 8.85
C GLU A 49 -6.34 12.37 9.50
N PHE A 50 -6.57 12.12 10.79
CA PHE A 50 -6.00 10.95 11.46
C PHE A 50 -6.53 9.64 10.85
N GLN A 51 -7.85 9.52 10.66
CA GLN A 51 -8.46 8.31 10.09
C GLN A 51 -8.05 8.09 8.63
N ASP A 52 -7.97 9.15 7.82
CA ASP A 52 -7.52 9.07 6.43
C ASP A 52 -6.05 8.62 6.35
N ALA A 53 -5.18 9.17 7.20
CA ALA A 53 -3.78 8.77 7.29
C ALA A 53 -3.63 7.31 7.77
N LEU A 54 -4.43 6.90 8.76
CA LEU A 54 -4.43 5.52 9.27
C LEU A 54 -4.89 4.54 8.20
N LYS A 55 -5.98 4.84 7.49
CA LYS A 55 -6.50 4.03 6.39
C LYS A 55 -5.44 3.85 5.30
N TYR A 56 -4.76 4.93 4.91
CA TYR A 56 -3.67 4.86 3.95
C TYR A 56 -2.51 3.98 4.44
N ALA A 57 -2.10 4.14 5.69
CA ALA A 57 -0.99 3.37 6.24
C ALA A 57 -1.31 1.86 6.36
N LEU A 58 -2.54 1.52 6.77
CA LEU A 58 -3.04 0.15 6.77
C LEU A 58 -3.08 -0.45 5.35
N HIS A 59 -3.52 0.34 4.36
CA HIS A 59 -3.49 -0.05 2.95
C HIS A 59 -2.07 -0.38 2.50
N LYS A 60 -1.09 0.45 2.86
CA LYS A 60 0.31 0.22 2.47
C LYS A 60 0.93 -1.01 3.13
N GLU A 61 0.59 -1.34 4.39
CA GLU A 61 0.98 -2.64 4.98
C GLU A 61 0.40 -3.81 4.20
N ALA A 62 -0.89 -3.78 3.88
CA ALA A 62 -1.53 -4.85 3.10
C ALA A 62 -0.90 -5.00 1.71
N CYS A 63 -0.59 -3.87 1.04
CA CYS A 63 0.15 -3.85 -0.22
C CYS A 63 1.56 -4.42 -0.09
N LYS A 64 2.25 -4.18 1.02
CA LYS A 64 3.58 -4.75 1.28
C LYS A 64 3.49 -6.26 1.43
N ASP A 65 2.57 -6.75 2.26
CA ASP A 65 2.35 -8.19 2.47
C ASP A 65 1.95 -8.90 1.16
N ARG A 66 1.14 -8.24 0.33
CA ARG A 66 0.82 -8.69 -1.03
C ARG A 66 2.09 -8.81 -1.86
N ASP A 67 2.86 -7.73 -1.95
CA ASP A 67 4.00 -7.62 -2.85
C ASP A 67 5.12 -8.61 -2.47
N GLU A 68 5.30 -8.92 -1.18
CA GLU A 68 6.22 -9.97 -0.71
C GLU A 68 5.96 -11.33 -1.36
N LYS A 69 4.69 -11.67 -1.63
CA LYS A 69 4.30 -12.93 -2.30
C LYS A 69 4.08 -12.78 -3.81
N LEU A 70 3.50 -11.67 -4.24
CA LEU A 70 3.10 -11.45 -5.63
C LEU A 70 4.29 -11.15 -6.53
N ILE A 71 5.26 -10.34 -6.07
CA ILE A 71 6.42 -9.94 -6.90
C ILE A 71 7.24 -11.15 -7.36
N PRO A 72 7.59 -12.14 -6.52
CA PRO A 72 8.29 -13.34 -6.96
C PRO A 72 7.56 -14.10 -8.08
N ILE A 73 6.23 -14.18 -8.01
CA ILE A 73 5.40 -14.81 -9.04
C ILE A 73 5.47 -13.99 -10.32
N LEU A 74 5.23 -12.68 -10.25
CA LEU A 74 5.29 -11.80 -11.43
C LEU A 74 6.68 -11.83 -12.10
N LYS A 75 7.76 -11.93 -11.32
CA LYS A 75 9.12 -12.12 -11.85
C LYS A 75 9.27 -13.46 -12.54
N ARG A 76 8.78 -14.55 -11.95
CA ARG A 76 8.79 -15.90 -12.57
C ARG A 76 8.06 -15.93 -13.92
N PHE A 77 6.98 -15.17 -14.04
CA PHE A 77 6.21 -15.03 -15.29
C PHE A 77 6.74 -13.93 -16.24
N ASN A 78 7.87 -13.29 -15.93
CA ASN A 78 8.46 -12.18 -16.70
C ASN A 78 7.51 -10.97 -16.90
N LEU A 79 6.69 -10.65 -15.90
CA LEU A 79 5.73 -9.54 -15.93
C LEU A 79 6.18 -8.33 -15.10
N TRP A 80 7.13 -8.50 -14.19
CA TRP A 80 7.52 -7.46 -13.23
C TRP A 80 8.12 -6.21 -13.91
N GLU A 81 9.33 -6.31 -14.47
CA GLU A 81 10.01 -5.16 -15.06
C GLU A 81 9.27 -4.54 -16.26
N PRO A 82 8.66 -5.31 -17.19
CA PRO A 82 8.03 -4.74 -18.37
C PRO A 82 6.69 -4.04 -18.12
N GLY A 83 6.08 -4.21 -16.93
CA GLY A 83 4.73 -3.71 -16.69
C GLY A 83 4.41 -3.38 -15.25
N PHE A 84 4.61 -4.32 -14.32
CA PHE A 84 4.14 -4.15 -12.95
C PHE A 84 5.04 -3.28 -12.07
N SER A 85 6.33 -3.11 -12.37
CA SER A 85 7.28 -2.37 -11.51
C SER A 85 6.83 -0.92 -11.22
N GLY A 86 6.12 -0.28 -12.15
CA GLY A 86 5.60 1.09 -12.02
C GLY A 86 4.08 1.22 -11.87
N THR A 87 3.33 0.12 -11.72
CA THR A 87 1.86 0.15 -11.75
C THR A 87 1.21 -0.52 -10.54
N GLU A 88 1.28 0.17 -9.39
CA GLU A 88 0.69 -0.32 -8.12
C GLU A 88 -0.82 -0.60 -8.25
N GLN A 89 -1.56 0.23 -9.00
CA GLN A 89 -3.01 0.12 -9.17
C GLN A 89 -3.44 -1.20 -9.84
N TRP A 90 -2.57 -1.82 -10.65
CA TRP A 90 -2.88 -3.10 -11.29
C TRP A 90 -2.65 -4.32 -10.38
N ARG A 91 -2.29 -4.08 -9.11
CA ARG A 91 -2.07 -5.13 -8.11
C ARG A 91 -3.04 -5.02 -6.92
N GLU A 92 -4.09 -4.22 -7.01
CA GLU A 92 -5.04 -4.03 -5.91
C GLU A 92 -5.87 -5.28 -5.64
N CYS A 93 -6.28 -6.01 -6.68
CA CYS A 93 -6.88 -7.34 -6.54
C CYS A 93 -6.42 -8.33 -7.61
N LEU A 94 -6.78 -9.61 -7.44
CA LEU A 94 -6.50 -10.67 -8.44
C LEU A 94 -7.06 -10.31 -9.82
N HIS A 95 -8.25 -9.71 -9.87
CA HIS A 95 -8.85 -9.30 -11.12
C HIS A 95 -7.98 -8.27 -11.85
N ASP A 96 -7.44 -7.28 -11.16
CA ASP A 96 -6.59 -6.24 -11.77
C ASP A 96 -5.33 -6.83 -12.38
N VAL A 97 -4.68 -7.77 -11.68
CA VAL A 97 -3.47 -8.44 -12.15
C VAL A 97 -3.75 -9.21 -13.46
N LEU A 98 -4.86 -9.93 -13.50
CA LEU A 98 -5.25 -10.72 -14.68
C LEU A 98 -5.68 -9.81 -15.84
N THR A 99 -6.46 -8.77 -15.56
CA THR A 99 -6.90 -7.78 -16.55
C THR A 99 -5.71 -7.09 -17.20
N PHE A 100 -4.76 -6.58 -16.40
CA PHE A 100 -3.57 -5.94 -16.95
C PHE A 100 -2.72 -6.89 -17.80
N THR A 101 -2.56 -8.14 -17.34
CA THR A 101 -1.79 -9.14 -18.06
C THR A 101 -2.46 -9.55 -19.38
N SER A 102 -3.79 -9.58 -19.43
CA SER A 102 -4.57 -9.96 -20.63
C SER A 102 -4.35 -9.05 -21.83
N PHE A 103 -3.86 -7.82 -21.63
CA PHE A 103 -3.55 -6.92 -22.74
C PHE A 103 -2.41 -7.42 -23.61
N THR A 104 -1.56 -8.33 -23.10
CA THR A 104 -0.36 -8.79 -23.81
C THR A 104 -0.19 -10.30 -23.86
N LYS A 105 -1.00 -11.07 -23.12
CA LYS A 105 -0.84 -12.52 -22.96
C LYS A 105 -2.14 -13.27 -23.29
N PRO A 106 -2.03 -14.48 -23.84
CA PRO A 106 -3.19 -15.32 -24.13
C PRO A 106 -3.85 -15.88 -22.86
N GLU A 107 -5.09 -16.35 -22.98
CA GLU A 107 -5.88 -16.86 -21.86
C GLU A 107 -5.21 -18.03 -21.09
N SER A 108 -4.54 -18.95 -21.79
CA SER A 108 -3.82 -20.07 -21.14
C SER A 108 -2.78 -19.58 -20.13
N PHE A 109 -2.07 -18.50 -20.45
CA PHE A 109 -1.10 -17.88 -19.57
C PHE A 109 -1.77 -17.24 -18.34
N LEU A 110 -2.96 -16.66 -18.51
CA LEU A 110 -3.73 -16.08 -17.41
C LEU A 110 -4.21 -17.14 -16.43
N LEU A 111 -4.59 -18.33 -16.92
CA LEU A 111 -5.00 -19.46 -16.07
C LEU A 111 -3.82 -19.97 -15.22
N GLU A 112 -2.63 -20.10 -15.82
CA GLU A 112 -1.42 -20.50 -15.08
C GLU A 112 -1.02 -19.45 -14.03
N LEU A 113 -1.09 -18.16 -14.38
CA LEU A 113 -0.81 -17.06 -13.46
C LEU A 113 -1.80 -17.05 -12.29
N LYS A 114 -3.10 -17.18 -12.59
CA LYS A 114 -4.17 -17.23 -11.59
C LYS A 114 -3.93 -18.38 -10.60
N ALA A 115 -3.70 -19.59 -11.11
CA ALA A 115 -3.45 -20.75 -10.26
C ALA A 115 -2.21 -20.56 -9.37
N ALA A 116 -1.15 -19.93 -9.88
CA ALA A 116 0.03 -19.62 -9.08
C ALA A 116 -0.24 -18.61 -7.95
N ILE A 117 -1.01 -17.56 -8.23
CA ILE A 117 -1.38 -16.53 -7.25
C ILE A 117 -2.28 -17.13 -6.17
N GLU A 118 -3.28 -17.91 -6.57
CA GLU A 118 -4.19 -18.60 -5.64
C GLU A 118 -3.44 -19.62 -4.78
N HIS A 119 -2.55 -20.43 -5.37
CA HIS A 119 -1.73 -21.41 -4.65
C HIS A 119 -0.82 -20.74 -3.60
N ALA A 120 -0.26 -19.58 -3.91
CA ALA A 120 0.57 -18.82 -2.98
C ALA A 120 -0.22 -18.12 -1.87
N ASN A 121 -1.55 -18.12 -1.93
CA ASN A 121 -2.45 -17.39 -1.02
C ASN A 121 -1.99 -15.93 -0.88
N VAL A 122 -1.86 -15.23 -2.02
CA VAL A 122 -1.49 -13.81 -2.04
C VAL A 122 -2.58 -12.99 -1.36
N PRO A 123 -2.28 -12.24 -0.27
CA PRO A 123 -3.25 -11.35 0.33
C PRO A 123 -3.43 -10.13 -0.56
N PHE A 124 -4.66 -9.75 -0.84
CA PHE A 124 -4.97 -8.49 -1.51
C PHE A 124 -5.57 -7.50 -0.49
N PRO A 125 -5.23 -6.20 -0.59
CA PRO A 125 -5.87 -5.17 0.24
C PRO A 125 -7.39 -5.19 0.05
N LYS A 126 -8.13 -4.90 1.12
CA LYS A 126 -9.60 -4.89 1.16
C LYS A 126 -10.15 -3.47 1.18
#